data_AF-A0AAE9IFD5-F1
#
_entry.id   AF-A0AAE9IFD5-F1
#
_cell.length_a   1.000
_cell.length_b   1.000
_cell.length_c   1.000
_cell.angle_alpha   90.00
_cell.angle_beta   90.00
_cell.angle_gamma   90.00
#
_symmetry.space_group_name_H-M   'P 1'
#
loop_
_entity.id
_entity.type
_entity.pdbx_description
1 polymer ?
#
loop_
_entity_poly.entity_id
_entity_poly.type
_entity_poly.pdbx_seq_one_letter_code
_entity_poly.pdbx_strand_id
1 'polypeptide(L)'
;MKEELTYIQSGKYNYLDRTNITNMVYLCSCSALSFHKSLIGLSELRALESVKDVESAGGLRISRAVLTYYSVYHLFISLMLLDERFNLKVPKRLCSNGIVNLGVNFNDLSDPSELPNVWNEFKLLEQDLSTLITHTDVKEYCDCLREESEKLDEVFRILYNNFIFADENKPNESIKGLYEKLCYVRDRAIYRPSNVIDVEGGYIQTSKYVRKEIDELPDSAYIFDAIRKIYREILIKSNIKGRSMYKSFYSLLWVSHVFETVEEVKKLGITDSEIDKLRFMKSFNADELSFSSYISQLIELVNTNRLFSDLEDFWNELIRMSMEHYGTSEWHY
;
A
#
# COMPACT_ATOMS: atom_id res chain seq x y z
N MET A 1 28.15 -13.34 -1.87
CA MET A 1 27.17 -14.24 -1.23
C MET A 1 25.82 -13.88 -1.81
N LYS A 2 24.98 -14.84 -2.21
CA LYS A 2 23.57 -14.53 -2.48
C LYS A 2 22.98 -14.08 -1.15
N GLU A 3 22.42 -12.88 -1.13
CA GLU A 3 21.66 -12.42 0.03
C GLU A 3 20.34 -13.20 0.03
N GLU A 4 20.20 -14.10 1.01
CA GLU A 4 19.06 -15.01 1.11
C GLU A 4 18.23 -14.66 2.34
N LEU A 5 16.91 -14.66 2.15
CA LEU A 5 15.98 -14.40 3.24
C LEU A 5 15.88 -15.62 4.14
N THR A 6 15.87 -15.45 5.46
CA THR A 6 15.82 -16.57 6.42
C THR A 6 14.50 -16.64 7.20
N TYR A 7 14.12 -17.82 7.68
CA TYR A 7 12.94 -17.99 8.55
C TYR A 7 13.27 -18.77 9.82
N ILE A 8 12.49 -18.53 10.87
CA ILE A 8 12.50 -19.27 12.12
C ILE A 8 11.24 -20.14 12.18
N GLN A 9 11.41 -21.42 12.46
CA GLN A 9 10.28 -22.32 12.70
C GLN A 9 9.84 -22.23 14.16
N SER A 10 8.56 -21.96 14.40
CA SER A 10 7.96 -21.99 15.74
C SER A 10 6.66 -22.79 15.70
N GLY A 11 6.67 -23.95 16.34
CA GLY A 11 5.58 -24.92 16.28
C GLY A 11 5.30 -25.38 14.84
N LYS A 12 4.07 -25.15 14.37
CA LYS A 12 3.59 -25.52 13.02
C LYS A 12 3.84 -24.45 11.96
N TYR A 13 4.33 -23.28 12.35
CA TYR A 13 4.43 -22.11 11.48
C TYR A 13 5.89 -21.73 11.24
N ASN A 14 6.14 -21.16 10.06
CA ASN A 14 7.40 -20.52 9.71
C ASN A 14 7.19 -19.01 9.77
N TYR A 15 8.10 -18.30 10.42
CA TYR A 15 8.06 -16.85 10.55
C TYR A 15 9.33 -16.25 9.97
N LEU A 16 9.21 -15.11 9.30
CA LEU A 16 10.38 -14.38 8.82
C LEU A 16 11.31 -14.04 10.00
N ASP A 17 12.61 -14.31 9.86
CA ASP A 17 13.59 -13.98 10.91
C ASP A 17 13.88 -12.47 10.91
N ARG A 18 13.23 -11.73 11.82
CA ARG A 18 13.40 -10.26 11.91
C ARG A 18 14.73 -9.84 12.56
N THR A 19 15.54 -10.78 13.05
CA THR A 19 16.89 -10.47 13.56
C THR A 19 17.94 -10.42 12.45
N ASN A 20 17.64 -11.01 11.29
CA ASN A 20 18.48 -10.99 10.10
C ASN A 20 18.39 -9.62 9.39
N ILE A 21 19.55 -9.02 9.11
CA ILE A 21 19.64 -7.69 8.49
C ILE A 21 19.11 -7.67 7.04
N THR A 22 19.35 -8.73 6.27
CA THR A 22 18.86 -8.86 4.89
C THR A 22 17.34 -8.92 4.88
N ASN A 23 16.74 -9.70 5.78
CA ASN A 23 15.28 -9.74 5.95
C ASN A 23 14.70 -8.37 6.29
N MET A 24 15.34 -7.66 7.21
CA MET A 24 14.91 -6.33 7.64
C MET A 24 14.94 -5.31 6.50
N VAL A 25 15.99 -5.30 5.69
CA VAL A 25 16.10 -4.42 4.52
C VAL A 25 15.02 -4.75 3.49
N TYR A 26 14.83 -6.03 3.18
CA TYR A 26 13.81 -6.45 2.21
C TYR A 26 12.37 -6.15 2.69
N LEU A 27 12.11 -6.34 3.99
CA LEU A 27 10.84 -5.96 4.62
C LEU A 27 10.58 -4.46 4.54
N CYS A 28 11.60 -3.62 4.78
CA CYS A 28 11.48 -2.17 4.64
C CYS A 28 11.20 -1.76 3.19
N SER A 29 11.80 -2.46 2.21
CA SER A 29 11.55 -2.23 0.78
C SER A 29 10.11 -2.57 0.39
N CYS A 30 9.62 -3.75 0.82
CA CYS A 30 8.22 -4.17 0.61
C CYS A 30 7.22 -3.19 1.28
N SER A 31 7.55 -2.73 2.49
CA SER A 31 6.76 -1.75 3.23
C SER A 31 6.70 -0.39 2.53
N ALA A 32 7.83 0.09 2.01
CA ALA A 32 7.93 1.34 1.24
C ALA A 32 7.07 1.28 -0.03
N LEU A 33 7.16 0.19 -0.79
CA LEU A 33 6.33 -0.02 -1.97
C LEU A 33 4.84 -0.07 -1.62
N SER A 34 4.47 -0.73 -0.52
CA SER A 34 3.08 -0.76 -0.04
C SER A 34 2.60 0.63 0.40
N PHE A 35 3.47 1.46 0.99
CA PHE A 35 3.14 2.85 1.31
C PHE A 35 2.82 3.66 0.05
N HIS A 36 3.63 3.53 -1.00
CA HIS A 36 3.36 4.15 -2.30
C HIS A 36 2.07 3.63 -2.94
N LYS A 37 1.77 2.32 -2.85
CA LYS A 37 0.49 1.76 -3.32
C LYS A 37 -0.71 2.41 -2.60
N SER A 38 -0.58 2.74 -1.31
CA SER A 38 -1.62 3.48 -0.59
C SER A 38 -1.88 4.87 -1.20
N LEU A 39 -0.82 5.60 -1.54
CA LEU A 39 -0.88 6.92 -2.19
C LEU A 39 -1.41 6.85 -3.62
N ILE A 40 -1.06 5.80 -4.38
CA ILE A 40 -1.61 5.58 -5.72
C ILE A 40 -3.12 5.35 -5.65
N GLY A 41 -3.58 4.52 -4.71
CA GLY A 41 -5.01 4.35 -4.44
C GLY A 41 -5.72 5.67 -4.11
N LEU A 42 -5.02 6.54 -3.38
CA LEU A 42 -5.52 7.83 -2.95
C LEU A 42 -5.65 8.80 -4.13
N SER A 43 -4.67 8.80 -5.04
CA SER A 43 -4.72 9.51 -6.31
C SER A 43 -5.93 9.09 -7.14
N GLU A 44 -6.15 7.77 -7.30
CA GLU A 44 -7.32 7.24 -8.01
C GLU A 44 -8.63 7.67 -7.33
N LEU A 45 -8.69 7.61 -5.99
CA LEU A 45 -9.87 8.05 -5.25
C LEU A 45 -10.15 9.55 -5.48
N ARG A 46 -9.12 10.39 -5.46
CA ARG A 46 -9.26 11.82 -5.72
C ARG A 46 -9.71 12.10 -7.16
N ALA A 47 -9.16 11.38 -8.13
CA ALA A 47 -9.59 11.48 -9.52
C ALA A 47 -11.09 11.15 -9.66
N LEU A 48 -11.58 10.09 -9.00
CA LEU A 48 -13.01 9.80 -8.95
C LEU A 48 -13.83 10.91 -8.28
N GLU A 49 -13.32 11.48 -7.18
CA GLU A 49 -14.00 12.55 -6.46
C GLU A 49 -14.11 13.83 -7.31
N SER A 50 -13.15 14.09 -8.19
CA SER A 50 -13.17 15.26 -9.08
C SER A 50 -14.29 15.21 -10.14
N VAL A 51 -14.79 14.01 -10.45
CA VAL A 51 -15.86 13.80 -11.45
C VAL A 51 -17.19 13.38 -10.81
N LYS A 52 -17.29 13.39 -9.47
CA LYS A 52 -18.46 12.87 -8.74
C LYS A 52 -19.78 13.59 -9.06
N ASP A 53 -19.69 14.88 -9.42
CA ASP A 53 -20.84 15.75 -9.72
C ASP A 53 -21.13 15.83 -11.23
N VAL A 54 -20.38 15.10 -12.06
CA VAL A 54 -20.62 15.03 -13.51
C VAL A 54 -21.75 14.03 -13.77
N GLU A 55 -22.91 14.53 -14.20
CA GLU A 55 -24.13 13.74 -14.40
C GLU A 55 -23.94 12.55 -15.37
N SER A 56 -23.08 12.71 -16.39
CA SER A 56 -22.73 11.66 -17.35
C SER A 56 -21.72 10.62 -16.84
N ALA A 57 -20.99 10.92 -15.76
CA ALA A 57 -19.98 10.03 -15.19
C ALA A 57 -20.59 8.93 -14.29
N GLY A 58 -21.92 8.89 -14.16
CA GLY A 58 -22.62 7.73 -13.61
C GLY A 58 -22.12 7.31 -12.24
N GLY A 59 -21.85 8.27 -11.34
CA GLY A 59 -21.47 8.09 -9.94
C GLY A 59 -20.78 6.76 -9.63
N LEU A 60 -19.51 6.64 -10.02
CA LEU A 60 -18.57 5.50 -9.92
C LEU A 60 -18.35 5.02 -8.47
N ARG A 61 -19.45 4.65 -7.80
CA ARG A 61 -19.55 4.36 -6.37
C ARG A 61 -18.84 3.06 -6.00
N ILE A 62 -18.97 2.03 -6.83
CA ILE A 62 -18.23 0.79 -6.61
C ILE A 62 -16.73 1.08 -6.65
N SER A 63 -16.26 1.86 -7.62
CA SER A 63 -14.87 2.28 -7.72
C SER A 63 -14.43 3.11 -6.52
N ARG A 64 -15.27 4.03 -6.02
CA ARG A 64 -15.03 4.75 -4.76
C ARG A 64 -14.81 3.78 -3.60
N ALA A 65 -15.70 2.79 -3.41
CA ALA A 65 -15.57 1.82 -2.33
C ALA A 65 -14.28 0.98 -2.45
N VAL A 66 -13.94 0.55 -3.67
CA VAL A 66 -12.71 -0.21 -3.94
C VAL A 66 -11.47 0.60 -3.65
N LEU A 67 -11.40 1.85 -4.10
CA LEU A 67 -10.20 2.68 -3.96
C LEU A 67 -10.01 3.19 -2.54
N THR A 68 -11.10 3.55 -1.86
CA THR A 68 -11.05 3.87 -0.41
C THR A 68 -10.51 2.68 0.37
N TYR A 69 -11.02 1.47 0.07
CA TYR A 69 -10.51 0.23 0.66
C TYR A 69 -9.03 0.00 0.32
N TYR A 70 -8.65 0.14 -0.95
CA TYR A 70 -7.31 -0.15 -1.46
C TYR A 70 -6.25 0.75 -0.80
N SER A 71 -6.51 2.06 -0.69
CA SER A 71 -5.62 2.99 0.00
C SER A 71 -5.38 2.59 1.44
N VAL A 72 -6.45 2.32 2.20
CA VAL A 72 -6.33 1.96 3.61
C VAL A 72 -5.66 0.59 3.76
N TYR A 73 -6.03 -0.40 2.95
CA TYR A 73 -5.43 -1.74 2.99
C TYR A 73 -3.91 -1.72 2.81
N HIS A 74 -3.40 -0.97 1.84
CA HIS A 74 -1.96 -0.90 1.59
C HIS A 74 -1.21 -0.11 2.66
N LEU A 75 -1.85 0.87 3.31
CA LEU A 75 -1.31 1.52 4.50
C LEU A 75 -1.17 0.52 5.66
N PHE A 76 -2.18 -0.32 5.88
CA PHE A 76 -2.11 -1.39 6.88
C PHE A 76 -0.99 -2.38 6.57
N ILE A 77 -0.87 -2.87 5.33
CA ILE A 77 0.23 -3.76 4.94
C ILE A 77 1.59 -3.11 5.23
N SER A 78 1.76 -1.86 4.81
CA SER A 78 3.01 -1.12 5.04
C SER A 78 3.37 -1.09 6.53
N LEU A 79 2.43 -0.71 7.39
CA LEU A 79 2.66 -0.61 8.84
C LEU A 79 2.77 -1.98 9.53
N MET A 80 2.03 -3.00 9.10
CA MET A 80 2.19 -4.37 9.60
C MET A 80 3.59 -4.90 9.35
N LEU A 81 4.14 -4.62 8.16
CA LEU A 81 5.53 -4.96 7.87
C LEU A 81 6.47 -4.21 8.81
N LEU A 82 6.19 -2.97 9.21
CA LEU A 82 7.04 -2.22 10.14
C LEU A 82 6.86 -2.60 11.62
N ASP A 83 5.76 -3.25 12.00
CA ASP A 83 5.47 -3.55 13.39
C ASP A 83 6.25 -4.76 13.88
N GLU A 84 7.28 -4.54 14.70
CA GLU A 84 8.11 -5.60 15.31
C GLU A 84 7.31 -6.57 16.19
N ARG A 85 6.12 -6.18 16.66
CA ARG A 85 5.24 -7.04 17.47
C ARG A 85 4.52 -8.08 16.63
N PHE A 86 4.38 -7.84 15.32
CA PHE A 86 3.67 -8.73 14.41
C PHE A 86 4.64 -9.69 13.72
N ASN A 87 4.44 -10.99 13.88
CA ASN A 87 5.27 -11.99 13.21
C ASN A 87 4.71 -12.33 11.84
N LEU A 88 5.47 -12.05 10.77
CA LEU A 88 5.06 -12.38 9.41
C LEU A 88 5.17 -13.89 9.16
N LYS A 89 4.02 -14.55 9.00
CA LYS A 89 3.93 -15.97 8.63
C LYS A 89 4.38 -16.14 7.17
N VAL A 90 5.26 -17.09 6.92
CA VAL A 90 5.71 -17.45 5.57
C VAL A 90 5.15 -18.83 5.20
N PRO A 91 4.48 -18.97 4.04
CA PRO A 91 3.97 -20.26 3.59
C PRO A 91 5.07 -21.32 3.48
N LYS A 92 4.82 -22.52 4.01
CA LYS A 92 5.78 -23.65 3.99
C LYS A 92 6.32 -23.96 2.58
N ARG A 93 5.51 -23.75 1.54
CA ARG A 93 5.91 -23.96 0.13
C ARG A 93 7.06 -23.06 -0.31
N LEU A 94 7.24 -21.90 0.33
CA LEU A 94 8.32 -20.95 0.05
C LEU A 94 9.54 -21.20 0.95
N CYS A 95 9.49 -22.16 1.87
CA CYS A 95 10.53 -22.39 2.85
C CYS A 95 11.32 -23.67 2.56
N SER A 96 12.64 -23.56 2.42
CA SER A 96 13.53 -24.72 2.32
C SER A 96 14.87 -24.44 2.99
N ASN A 97 15.40 -25.39 3.76
CA ASN A 97 16.74 -25.30 4.37
C ASN A 97 16.99 -24.00 5.17
N GLY A 98 15.96 -23.51 5.88
CA GLY A 98 16.06 -22.25 6.65
C GLY A 98 15.93 -20.97 5.81
N ILE A 99 15.74 -21.09 4.50
CA ILE A 99 15.66 -19.98 3.53
C ILE A 99 14.21 -19.79 3.07
N VAL A 100 13.85 -18.53 2.78
CA VAL A 100 12.61 -18.12 2.10
C VAL A 100 12.91 -17.87 0.62
N ASN A 101 12.34 -18.69 -0.25
CA ASN A 101 12.54 -18.65 -1.69
C ASN A 101 11.53 -17.70 -2.35
N LEU A 102 11.89 -16.41 -2.45
CA LEU A 102 11.16 -15.38 -3.21
C LEU A 102 11.94 -14.91 -4.45
N GLY A 103 13.14 -15.42 -4.68
CA GLY A 103 13.97 -15.03 -5.82
C GLY A 103 13.43 -15.61 -7.13
N VAL A 104 13.37 -14.77 -8.18
CA VAL A 104 12.87 -15.12 -9.51
C VAL A 104 13.86 -14.71 -10.60
N ASN A 105 13.89 -15.46 -11.70
CA ASN A 105 14.63 -15.10 -12.91
C ASN A 105 13.78 -14.16 -13.78
N PHE A 106 14.36 -13.05 -14.24
CA PHE A 106 13.67 -12.08 -15.09
C PHE A 106 13.04 -12.70 -16.34
N ASN A 107 13.69 -13.70 -16.95
CA ASN A 107 13.16 -14.37 -18.14
C ASN A 107 11.86 -15.14 -17.83
N ASP A 108 11.66 -15.58 -16.59
CA ASP A 108 10.44 -16.27 -16.17
C ASP A 108 9.28 -15.28 -15.93
N LEU A 109 9.56 -13.98 -15.79
CA LEU A 109 8.58 -12.90 -15.62
C LEU A 109 8.24 -12.15 -16.91
N SER A 110 8.90 -12.49 -18.02
CA SER A 110 8.78 -11.78 -19.30
C SER A 110 8.25 -12.67 -20.43
N ASP A 111 7.64 -13.81 -20.11
CA ASP A 111 6.94 -14.66 -21.09
C ASP A 111 5.72 -13.91 -21.67
N PRO A 112 5.67 -13.63 -22.98
CA PRO A 112 4.56 -12.92 -23.62
C PRO A 112 3.30 -13.78 -23.81
N SER A 113 3.29 -15.03 -23.33
CA SER A 113 2.17 -15.96 -23.47
C SER A 113 0.94 -15.56 -22.66
N GLU A 114 -0.21 -15.49 -23.33
CA GLU A 114 -1.52 -15.18 -22.73
C GLU A 114 -2.27 -16.43 -22.23
N LEU A 115 -1.54 -17.49 -21.88
CA LEU A 115 -2.14 -18.74 -21.43
C LEU A 115 -2.43 -18.74 -19.91
N PRO A 116 -3.56 -19.31 -19.45
CA PRO A 116 -3.91 -19.29 -18.02
C PRO A 116 -2.87 -19.92 -17.08
N ASN A 117 -2.13 -20.94 -17.53
CA ASN A 117 -1.07 -21.55 -16.73
C ASN A 117 0.11 -20.61 -16.51
N VAL A 118 0.46 -19.77 -17.49
CA VAL A 118 1.52 -18.76 -17.40
C VAL A 118 1.10 -17.68 -16.41
N TRP A 119 -0.14 -17.17 -16.49
CA TRP A 119 -0.63 -16.19 -15.51
C TRP A 119 -0.67 -16.73 -14.06
N ASN A 120 -0.98 -18.02 -13.89
CA ASN A 120 -0.91 -18.65 -12.57
C ASN A 120 0.52 -18.75 -12.05
N GLU A 121 1.50 -18.95 -12.93
CA GLU A 121 2.92 -18.95 -12.60
C GLU A 121 3.41 -17.55 -12.27
N PHE A 122 3.08 -16.54 -13.09
CA PHE A 122 3.40 -15.13 -12.83
C PHE A 122 2.88 -14.67 -11.47
N LYS A 123 1.64 -15.03 -11.13
CA LYS A 123 1.07 -14.75 -9.81
C LYS A 123 1.92 -15.29 -8.64
N LEU A 124 2.65 -16.39 -8.84
CA LEU A 124 3.56 -16.96 -7.84
C LEU A 124 4.94 -16.30 -7.85
N LEU A 125 5.41 -15.92 -9.04
CA LEU A 125 6.70 -15.29 -9.25
C LEU A 125 6.72 -13.82 -8.80
N GLU A 126 5.62 -13.09 -8.99
CA GLU A 126 5.47 -11.68 -8.58
C GLU A 126 5.20 -11.52 -7.06
N GLN A 127 5.27 -12.61 -6.29
CA GLN A 127 5.05 -12.55 -4.85
C GLN A 127 6.23 -11.88 -4.13
N ASP A 128 5.88 -11.07 -3.13
CA ASP A 128 6.77 -10.38 -2.20
C ASP A 128 6.19 -10.54 -0.77
N LEU A 129 6.86 -9.98 0.24
CA LEU A 129 6.34 -10.07 1.62
C LEU A 129 4.98 -9.37 1.80
N SER A 130 4.69 -8.34 1.00
CA SER A 130 3.43 -7.60 1.04
C SER A 130 2.24 -8.43 0.57
N THR A 131 2.43 -9.19 -0.52
CA THR A 131 1.40 -10.03 -1.15
C THR A 131 1.15 -11.34 -0.39
N LEU A 132 2.01 -11.68 0.57
CA LEU A 132 1.76 -12.76 1.53
C LEU A 132 0.77 -12.35 2.63
N ILE A 133 0.60 -11.06 2.89
CA ILE A 133 -0.36 -10.55 3.89
C ILE A 133 -1.76 -10.56 3.25
N THR A 134 -2.68 -11.30 3.87
CA THR A 134 -4.06 -11.43 3.43
C THR A 134 -5.00 -10.47 4.16
N HIS A 135 -6.23 -10.33 3.65
CA HIS A 135 -7.30 -9.62 4.37
C HIS A 135 -7.58 -10.18 5.77
N THR A 136 -7.41 -11.49 5.96
CA THR A 136 -7.58 -12.11 7.27
C THR A 136 -6.47 -11.68 8.22
N ASP A 137 -5.22 -11.63 7.73
CA ASP A 137 -4.08 -11.18 8.54
C ASP A 137 -4.25 -9.72 8.98
N VAL A 138 -4.78 -8.84 8.13
CA VAL A 138 -5.04 -7.44 8.51
C VAL A 138 -6.14 -7.34 9.58
N LYS A 139 -7.17 -8.19 9.52
CA LYS A 139 -8.21 -8.23 10.57
C LYS A 139 -7.66 -8.76 11.89
N GLU A 140 -6.89 -9.85 11.86
CA GLU A 140 -6.16 -10.35 13.04
C GLU A 140 -5.27 -9.25 13.64
N TYR A 141 -4.61 -8.48 12.79
CA TYR A 141 -3.79 -7.35 13.22
C TYR A 141 -4.60 -6.21 13.85
N CYS A 142 -5.80 -5.90 13.33
CA CYS A 142 -6.71 -4.94 13.95
C CYS A 142 -7.07 -5.36 15.38
N ASP A 143 -7.36 -6.65 15.59
CA ASP A 143 -7.68 -7.19 16.91
C ASP A 143 -6.48 -7.11 17.87
N CYS A 144 -5.27 -7.47 17.40
CA CYS A 144 -4.05 -7.28 18.19
C CYS A 144 -3.83 -5.82 18.61
N LEU A 145 -4.06 -4.85 17.71
CA LEU A 145 -3.92 -3.42 18.03
C LEU A 145 -4.98 -2.93 19.04
N ARG A 146 -6.17 -3.54 19.07
CA ARG A 146 -7.19 -3.27 20.10
C ARG A 146 -6.75 -3.79 21.47
N GLU A 147 -6.31 -5.03 21.53
CA GLU A 147 -5.85 -5.69 22.76
C GLU A 147 -4.65 -4.95 23.39
N GLU A 148 -3.76 -4.41 22.55
CA GLU A 148 -2.55 -3.70 22.98
C GLU A 148 -2.65 -2.16 22.85
N SER A 149 -3.86 -1.61 22.81
CA SER A 149 -4.10 -0.18 22.54
C SER A 149 -3.30 0.79 23.44
N GLU A 150 -3.06 0.42 24.71
CA GLU A 150 -2.28 1.22 25.65
C GLU A 150 -0.76 1.24 25.36
N LYS A 151 -0.25 0.21 24.67
CA LYS A 151 1.18 0.00 24.39
C LYS A 151 1.59 0.46 22.99
N LEU A 152 0.65 0.92 22.17
CA LEU A 152 0.93 1.37 20.81
C LEU A 152 1.94 2.51 20.85
N ASP A 153 2.89 2.51 19.92
CA ASP A 153 3.67 3.71 19.65
C ASP A 153 2.84 4.72 18.83
N GLU A 154 3.32 5.95 18.66
CA GLU A 154 2.51 7.00 18.03
C GLU A 154 2.15 6.72 16.56
N VAL A 155 2.99 5.99 15.81
CA VAL A 155 2.69 5.62 14.41
C VAL A 155 1.46 4.70 14.39
N PHE A 156 1.49 3.64 15.21
CA PHE A 156 0.38 2.69 15.30
C PHE A 156 -0.83 3.28 16.02
N ARG A 157 -0.64 4.23 16.93
CA ARG A 157 -1.73 4.94 17.61
C ARG A 157 -2.53 5.81 16.63
N ILE A 158 -1.86 6.50 15.71
CA ILE A 158 -2.54 7.26 14.65
C ILE A 158 -3.32 6.32 13.74
N LEU A 159 -2.73 5.20 13.30
CA LEU A 159 -3.44 4.18 12.52
C LEU A 159 -4.68 3.68 13.30
N TYR A 160 -4.50 3.33 14.57
CA TYR A 160 -5.57 2.83 15.43
C TYR A 160 -6.73 3.82 15.57
N ASN A 161 -6.43 5.08 15.91
CA ASN A 161 -7.43 6.10 16.14
C ASN A 161 -8.24 6.44 14.88
N ASN A 162 -7.61 6.40 13.70
CA ASN A 162 -8.27 6.76 12.44
C ASN A 162 -9.02 5.59 11.80
N PHE A 163 -8.58 4.34 12.01
CA PHE A 163 -9.07 3.20 11.22
C PHE A 163 -9.58 1.99 12.01
N ILE A 164 -9.24 1.84 13.30
CA ILE A 164 -9.48 0.59 14.07
C ILE A 164 -10.39 0.81 15.27
N PHE A 165 -10.12 1.86 16.05
CA PHE A 165 -10.85 2.16 17.27
C PHE A 165 -12.34 2.20 16.96
N ALA A 166 -13.16 1.46 17.69
CA ALA A 166 -14.61 1.46 17.62
C ALA A 166 -15.13 1.89 19.00
N ASP A 167 -16.00 2.89 19.06
CA ASP A 167 -16.57 3.34 20.34
C ASP A 167 -17.91 2.63 20.58
N GLU A 168 -17.88 1.58 21.41
CA GLU A 168 -19.05 0.76 21.71
C GLU A 168 -20.20 1.55 22.36
N ASN A 169 -19.90 2.68 23.00
CA ASN A 169 -20.90 3.55 23.61
C ASN A 169 -21.56 4.50 22.60
N LYS A 170 -21.01 4.59 21.39
CA LYS A 170 -21.49 5.46 20.29
C LYS A 170 -21.51 4.68 18.96
N PRO A 171 -22.21 3.54 18.88
CA PRO A 171 -22.15 2.64 17.72
C PRO A 171 -22.68 3.28 16.43
N ASN A 172 -23.55 4.29 16.56
CA ASN A 172 -24.15 5.01 15.43
C ASN A 172 -23.41 6.31 15.05
N GLU A 173 -22.41 6.75 15.82
CA GLU A 173 -21.62 7.97 15.55
C GLU A 173 -20.21 7.64 15.02
N SER A 174 -19.93 6.35 14.83
CA SER A 174 -18.60 5.79 14.67
C SER A 174 -18.17 5.76 13.19
N ILE A 175 -17.36 6.73 12.75
CA ILE A 175 -16.41 6.53 11.63
C ILE A 175 -15.33 5.50 12.04
N LYS A 176 -15.11 5.40 13.36
CA LYS A 176 -14.37 4.41 14.14
C LYS A 176 -14.77 2.95 13.78
N GLY A 177 -13.80 2.03 13.62
CA GLY A 177 -13.98 0.71 12.98
C GLY A 177 -13.98 0.75 11.44
N LEU A 178 -13.33 1.77 10.87
CA LEU A 178 -13.37 2.08 9.44
C LEU A 178 -12.83 0.94 8.57
N TYR A 179 -11.76 0.26 8.97
CA TYR A 179 -11.19 -0.81 8.15
C TYR A 179 -12.19 -1.94 7.90
N GLU A 180 -12.87 -2.41 8.95
CA GLU A 180 -13.92 -3.43 8.83
C GLU A 180 -15.15 -2.90 8.08
N LYS A 181 -15.53 -1.64 8.29
CA LYS A 181 -16.60 -0.98 7.49
C LYS A 181 -16.24 -0.99 6.00
N LEU A 182 -15.01 -0.64 5.63
CA LEU A 182 -14.54 -0.65 4.24
C LEU A 182 -14.59 -2.05 3.64
N CYS A 183 -14.11 -3.07 4.38
CA CYS A 183 -14.22 -4.46 3.97
C CYS A 183 -15.68 -4.86 3.69
N TYR A 184 -16.58 -4.51 4.61
CA TYR A 184 -17.99 -4.82 4.52
C TYR A 184 -18.69 -4.13 3.36
N VAL A 185 -18.49 -2.82 3.19
CA VAL A 185 -19.10 -2.03 2.12
C VAL A 185 -18.59 -2.45 0.74
N ARG A 186 -17.28 -2.68 0.59
CA ARG A 186 -16.69 -3.22 -0.65
C ARG A 186 -17.31 -4.57 -1.01
N ASP A 187 -17.38 -5.50 -0.06
CA ASP A 187 -17.93 -6.82 -0.31
C ASP A 187 -19.42 -6.77 -0.67
N ARG A 188 -20.20 -5.90 -0.02
CA ARG A 188 -21.62 -5.70 -0.35
C ARG A 188 -21.84 -5.03 -1.70
N ALA A 189 -20.97 -4.09 -2.09
CA ALA A 189 -21.06 -3.40 -3.36
C ALA A 189 -20.78 -4.33 -4.55
N ILE A 190 -19.90 -5.33 -4.39
CA ILE A 190 -19.41 -6.17 -5.49
C ILE A 190 -20.00 -7.59 -5.43
N TYR A 191 -19.87 -8.26 -4.29
CA TYR A 191 -20.05 -9.71 -4.20
C TYR A 191 -21.36 -10.13 -3.52
N ARG A 192 -21.93 -9.28 -2.68
CA ARG A 192 -23.03 -9.66 -1.78
C ARG A 192 -24.35 -8.89 -1.93
N PRO A 193 -24.77 -8.39 -3.10
CA PRO A 193 -26.21 -8.19 -3.32
C PRO A 193 -26.91 -9.54 -3.10
N SER A 194 -27.63 -9.69 -1.99
CA SER A 194 -28.27 -10.95 -1.62
C SER A 194 -29.71 -10.74 -1.16
N ASN A 195 -30.50 -11.81 -1.28
CA ASN A 195 -31.87 -11.87 -0.77
C ASN A 195 -31.88 -12.79 0.44
N VAL A 196 -32.07 -12.24 1.64
CA VAL A 196 -32.11 -13.02 2.87
C VAL A 196 -33.54 -13.12 3.39
N ILE A 197 -33.85 -14.21 4.09
CA ILE A 197 -35.16 -14.41 4.71
C ILE A 197 -35.09 -13.83 6.11
N ASP A 198 -36.00 -12.91 6.40
CA ASP A 198 -36.20 -12.33 7.71
C ASP A 198 -36.75 -13.35 8.70
N VAL A 199 -36.54 -13.14 9.99
CA VAL A 199 -37.05 -14.00 11.05
C VAL A 199 -38.59 -14.08 11.04
N GLU A 200 -39.25 -13.05 10.53
CA GLU A 200 -40.71 -12.99 10.35
C GLU A 200 -41.20 -13.59 9.00
N GLY A 201 -40.29 -14.17 8.20
CA GLY A 201 -40.61 -14.82 6.93
C GLY A 201 -40.65 -13.89 5.70
N GLY A 202 -40.27 -12.62 5.85
CA GLY A 202 -40.13 -11.66 4.75
C GLY A 202 -38.83 -11.83 3.96
N TYR A 203 -38.75 -11.23 2.77
CA TYR A 203 -37.51 -11.14 1.98
C TYR A 203 -36.84 -9.77 2.16
N ILE A 204 -35.57 -9.75 2.53
CA ILE A 204 -34.76 -8.55 2.66
C ILE A 204 -33.65 -8.55 1.61
N GLN A 205 -33.65 -7.52 0.76
CA GLN A 205 -32.54 -7.23 -0.13
C GLN A 205 -31.43 -6.53 0.65
N THR A 206 -30.29 -7.20 0.80
CA THR A 206 -29.13 -6.68 1.54
C THR A 206 -28.37 -5.59 0.78
N SER A 207 -28.69 -5.35 -0.49
CA SER A 207 -28.20 -4.19 -1.26
C SER A 207 -28.94 -2.89 -0.93
N LYS A 208 -30.07 -2.98 -0.20
CA LYS A 208 -30.81 -1.80 0.25
C LYS A 208 -29.87 -0.90 1.07
N TYR A 209 -29.77 0.36 0.66
CA TYR A 209 -28.91 1.41 1.25
C TYR A 209 -27.40 1.37 0.97
N VAL A 210 -26.89 0.43 0.15
CA VAL A 210 -25.44 0.36 -0.15
C VAL A 210 -24.88 1.68 -0.71
N ARG A 211 -25.69 2.40 -1.49
CA ARG A 211 -25.33 3.74 -2.00
C ARG A 211 -25.00 4.71 -0.86
N LYS A 212 -25.86 4.78 0.16
CA LYS A 212 -25.67 5.69 1.30
C LYS A 212 -24.39 5.33 2.05
N GLU A 213 -24.14 4.04 2.27
CA GLU A 213 -22.95 3.56 2.94
C GLU A 213 -21.66 3.89 2.18
N ILE A 214 -21.69 3.84 0.84
CA ILE A 214 -20.57 4.27 -0.02
C ILE A 214 -20.39 5.79 0.02
N ASP A 215 -21.49 6.54 -0.08
CA ASP A 215 -21.47 8.01 -0.05
C ASP A 215 -20.97 8.55 1.31
N GLU A 216 -21.09 7.75 2.40
CA GLU A 216 -20.57 8.02 3.74
C GLU A 216 -19.13 7.53 4.01
N LEU A 217 -18.46 6.91 3.03
CA LEU A 217 -17.05 6.56 3.15
C LEU A 217 -16.18 7.83 3.18
N PRO A 218 -15.04 7.81 3.91
CA PRO A 218 -14.13 8.94 3.96
C PRO A 218 -13.63 9.32 2.56
N ASP A 219 -13.37 10.60 2.39
CA ASP A 219 -12.80 11.13 1.15
C ASP A 219 -11.26 11.04 1.13
N SER A 220 -10.69 11.38 -0.02
CA SER A 220 -9.23 11.40 -0.18
C SER A 220 -8.55 12.36 0.82
N ALA A 221 -9.17 13.51 1.12
CA ALA A 221 -8.61 14.47 2.05
C ALA A 221 -8.44 13.88 3.47
N TYR A 222 -9.45 13.18 3.99
CA TYR A 222 -9.38 12.51 5.29
C TYR A 222 -8.27 11.45 5.33
N ILE A 223 -8.20 10.59 4.31
CA ILE A 223 -7.20 9.52 4.26
C ILE A 223 -5.79 10.10 4.16
N PHE A 224 -5.61 11.15 3.35
CA PHE A 224 -4.31 11.79 3.20
C PHE A 224 -3.82 12.45 4.50
N ASP A 225 -4.72 13.11 5.24
CA ASP A 225 -4.38 13.69 6.54
C ASP A 225 -3.89 12.63 7.54
N ALA A 226 -4.54 11.46 7.58
CA ALA A 226 -4.06 10.34 8.39
C ALA A 226 -2.68 9.83 7.94
N ILE A 227 -2.45 9.69 6.63
CA ILE A 227 -1.15 9.30 6.07
C ILE A 227 -0.07 10.33 6.42
N ARG A 228 -0.34 11.63 6.30
CA ARG A 228 0.60 12.70 6.67
C ARG A 228 0.98 12.65 8.14
N LYS A 229 0.01 12.43 9.03
CA LYS A 229 0.25 12.28 10.47
C LYS A 229 1.14 11.07 10.76
N ILE A 230 0.85 9.92 10.14
CA ILE A 230 1.67 8.70 10.23
C ILE A 230 3.09 8.97 9.73
N TYR A 231 3.22 9.56 8.55
CA TYR A 231 4.51 9.87 7.94
C TYR A 231 5.36 10.80 8.80
N ARG A 232 4.75 11.83 9.40
CA ARG A 232 5.42 12.73 10.34
C ARG A 232 6.03 11.98 11.53
N GLU A 233 5.29 11.06 12.13
CA GLU A 233 5.79 10.27 13.25
C GLU A 233 6.90 9.30 12.83
N ILE A 234 6.83 8.76 11.60
CA ILE A 234 7.92 7.99 11.00
C ILE A 234 9.19 8.84 10.91
N LEU A 235 9.11 10.09 10.42
CA LEU A 235 10.25 11.01 10.33
C LEU A 235 10.86 11.31 11.71
N ILE A 236 10.03 11.51 12.72
CA ILE A 236 10.49 11.74 14.10
C ILE A 236 11.24 10.50 14.61
N LYS A 237 10.71 9.30 14.38
CA LYS A 237 11.29 8.03 14.84
C LYS A 237 12.52 7.60 14.06
N SER A 238 12.68 8.01 12.80
CA SER A 238 13.91 7.75 12.03
C SER A 238 15.13 8.55 12.53
N ASN A 239 14.93 9.59 13.35
CA ASN A 239 16.00 10.35 13.99
C ASN A 239 16.59 9.71 15.26
N ILE A 240 15.94 8.68 15.80
CA ILE A 240 16.40 8.01 17.00
C ILE A 240 17.69 7.25 16.68
N LYS A 241 18.78 7.55 17.41
CA LYS A 241 20.09 6.91 17.22
C LYS A 241 20.00 5.39 17.43
N GLY A 242 20.40 4.62 16.42
CA GLY A 242 20.41 3.15 16.46
C GLY A 242 20.06 2.54 15.11
N ARG A 243 19.94 1.20 15.05
CA ARG A 243 19.29 0.51 13.93
C ARG A 243 17.79 0.70 14.07
N SER A 244 17.25 1.73 13.44
CA SER A 244 15.81 2.01 13.44
C SER A 244 15.20 1.50 12.15
N MET A 245 14.22 0.60 12.25
CA MET A 245 13.44 0.13 11.10
C MET A 245 12.79 1.30 10.36
N TYR A 246 12.33 2.32 11.08
CA TYR A 246 11.78 3.55 10.51
C TYR A 246 12.80 4.32 9.67
N LYS A 247 14.07 4.33 10.07
CA LYS A 247 15.14 4.97 9.27
C LYS A 247 15.38 4.22 7.96
N SER A 248 15.48 2.89 8.02
CA SER A 248 15.64 2.06 6.82
C SER A 248 14.43 2.15 5.88
N PHE A 249 13.22 2.09 6.43
CA PHE A 249 11.98 2.32 5.69
C PHE A 249 11.97 3.69 5.01
N TYR A 250 12.24 4.76 5.75
CA TYR A 250 12.27 6.12 5.22
C TYR A 250 13.27 6.27 4.07
N SER A 251 14.49 5.74 4.22
CA SER A 251 15.48 5.78 3.14
C SER A 251 15.00 5.02 1.90
N LEU A 252 14.46 3.81 2.07
CA LEU A 252 13.97 2.99 0.95
C LEU A 252 12.69 3.54 0.32
N LEU A 253 11.90 4.33 1.05
CA LEU A 253 10.72 5.00 0.51
C LEU A 253 11.07 5.92 -0.67
N TRP A 254 12.24 6.56 -0.65
CA TRP A 254 12.61 7.55 -1.66
C TRP A 254 13.73 7.10 -2.62
N VAL A 255 14.59 6.18 -2.18
CA VAL A 255 15.80 5.75 -2.93
C VAL A 255 15.55 4.47 -3.76
N SER A 256 14.37 3.87 -3.69
CA SER A 256 14.03 2.73 -4.55
C SER A 256 13.74 3.20 -5.98
N HIS A 257 14.61 2.78 -6.91
CA HIS A 257 14.54 3.15 -8.32
C HIS A 257 14.24 1.94 -9.23
N VAL A 258 13.53 2.22 -10.32
CA VAL A 258 13.31 1.31 -11.45
C VAL A 258 14.07 1.87 -12.64
N PHE A 259 14.73 0.97 -13.37
CA PHE A 259 15.48 1.30 -14.57
C PHE A 259 14.65 0.93 -15.80
N GLU A 260 14.51 1.89 -16.71
CA GLU A 260 13.75 1.75 -17.95
C GLU A 260 14.56 2.32 -19.10
N THR A 261 14.31 1.86 -20.32
CA THR A 261 14.95 2.42 -21.51
C THR A 261 14.21 3.68 -22.00
N VAL A 262 14.94 4.58 -22.65
CA VAL A 262 14.33 5.76 -23.31
C VAL A 262 13.25 5.34 -24.32
N GLU A 263 13.45 4.22 -25.02
CA GLU A 263 12.48 3.72 -26.00
C GLU A 263 11.16 3.27 -25.35
N GLU A 264 11.23 2.52 -24.25
CA GLU A 264 10.05 2.06 -23.50
C GLU A 264 9.22 3.25 -23.00
N VAL A 265 9.86 4.22 -22.36
CA VAL A 265 9.18 5.41 -21.85
C VAL A 265 8.54 6.24 -22.96
N LYS A 266 9.19 6.34 -24.12
CA LYS A 266 8.62 7.04 -25.29
C LYS A 266 7.41 6.30 -25.88
N LYS A 267 7.34 4.96 -25.79
CA LYS A 267 6.15 4.19 -26.21
C LYS A 267 4.92 4.51 -25.35
N LEU A 268 5.12 4.94 -24.10
CA LEU A 268 4.06 5.40 -23.20
C LEU A 268 3.57 6.83 -23.53
N GLY A 269 4.17 7.47 -24.54
CA GLY A 269 3.78 8.82 -24.99
C GLY A 269 4.43 9.96 -24.21
N ILE A 270 5.47 9.68 -23.42
CA ILE A 270 6.20 10.69 -22.64
C ILE A 270 7.27 11.36 -23.52
N THR A 271 7.30 12.68 -23.49
CA THR A 271 8.25 13.51 -24.25
C THR A 271 9.61 13.64 -23.54
N ASP A 272 10.65 14.00 -24.29
CA ASP A 272 12.00 14.22 -23.72
C ASP A 272 12.00 15.26 -22.58
N SER A 273 11.21 16.33 -22.72
CA SER A 273 11.08 17.35 -21.67
C SER A 273 10.39 16.83 -20.41
N GLU A 274 9.49 15.85 -20.54
CA GLU A 274 8.80 15.25 -19.39
C GLU A 274 9.70 14.20 -18.72
N ILE A 275 10.45 13.42 -19.49
CA ILE A 275 11.51 12.53 -19.00
C ILE A 275 12.51 13.32 -18.15
N ASP A 276 12.96 14.48 -18.63
CA ASP A 276 13.90 15.33 -17.91
C ASP A 276 13.36 15.83 -16.55
N LYS A 277 12.04 15.98 -16.41
CA LYS A 277 11.38 16.40 -15.16
C LYS A 277 11.12 15.24 -14.19
N LEU A 278 10.90 14.04 -14.71
CA LEU A 278 10.43 12.89 -13.94
C LEU A 278 11.58 11.96 -13.52
N ARG A 279 12.65 11.88 -14.30
CA ARG A 279 13.78 11.01 -13.97
C ARG A 279 14.50 11.48 -12.73
N PHE A 280 15.00 10.52 -11.95
CA PHE A 280 15.87 10.78 -10.83
C PHE A 280 17.30 11.09 -11.30
N MET A 281 17.90 10.18 -12.09
CA MET A 281 19.26 10.37 -12.65
C MET A 281 19.35 9.90 -14.10
N LYS A 282 20.28 10.49 -14.86
CA LYS A 282 20.79 9.89 -16.11
C LYS A 282 21.82 8.82 -15.74
N SER A 283 21.59 7.58 -16.17
CA SER A 283 22.54 6.49 -16.00
C SER A 283 23.88 6.82 -16.68
N PHE A 284 24.95 6.13 -16.29
CA PHE A 284 26.22 6.14 -17.04
C PHE A 284 26.03 5.60 -18.47
N ASN A 285 24.95 4.86 -18.72
CA ASN A 285 24.49 4.46 -20.03
C ASN A 285 23.48 5.50 -20.58
N ALA A 286 23.72 6.02 -21.78
CA ALA A 286 22.92 7.11 -22.36
C ALA A 286 21.45 6.73 -22.63
N ASP A 287 21.17 5.42 -22.75
CA ASP A 287 19.85 4.89 -23.11
C ASP A 287 19.02 4.42 -21.90
N GLU A 288 19.58 4.51 -20.68
CA GLU A 288 18.94 4.04 -19.44
C GLU A 288 18.50 5.22 -18.57
N LEU A 289 17.24 5.18 -18.16
CA LEU A 289 16.57 6.16 -17.30
C LEU A 289 16.31 5.52 -15.94
N SER A 290 16.50 6.30 -14.88
CA SER A 290 16.15 5.88 -13.52
C SER A 290 14.98 6.71 -13.00
N PHE A 291 13.90 6.05 -12.60
CA PHE A 291 12.74 6.67 -11.98
C PHE A 291 12.56 6.15 -10.56
N SER A 292 12.04 6.98 -9.65
CA SER A 292 11.53 6.44 -8.39
C SER A 292 10.40 5.44 -8.67
N SER A 293 10.33 4.36 -7.88
CA SER A 293 9.37 3.27 -8.09
C SER A 293 7.91 3.70 -8.26
N TYR A 294 7.45 4.71 -7.51
CA TYR A 294 6.09 5.24 -7.63
C TYR A 294 5.87 6.03 -8.93
N ILE A 295 6.90 6.68 -9.48
CA ILE A 295 6.83 7.39 -10.77
C ILE A 295 6.72 6.38 -11.91
N SER A 296 7.60 5.36 -11.90
CA SER A 296 7.56 4.26 -12.88
C SER A 296 6.16 3.62 -12.92
N GLN A 297 5.57 3.34 -11.74
CA GLN A 297 4.22 2.79 -11.68
C GLN A 297 3.14 3.78 -12.18
N LEU A 298 3.22 5.07 -11.87
CA LEU A 298 2.20 6.03 -12.28
C LEU A 298 2.27 6.35 -13.79
N ILE A 299 3.47 6.44 -14.38
CA ILE A 299 3.64 6.69 -15.83
C ILE A 299 2.90 5.63 -16.67
N GLU A 300 2.88 4.38 -16.20
CA GLU A 300 2.16 3.27 -16.85
C GLU A 300 0.63 3.37 -16.70
N LEU A 301 0.13 4.07 -15.68
CA LEU A 301 -1.29 4.04 -15.29
C LEU A 301 -2.07 5.30 -15.68
N VAL A 302 -1.40 6.46 -15.75
CA VAL A 302 -2.08 7.75 -15.92
C VAL A 302 -1.44 8.60 -17.00
N ASN A 303 -2.23 9.50 -17.59
CA ASN A 303 -1.67 10.50 -18.51
C ASN A 303 -0.75 11.49 -17.77
N THR A 304 0.14 12.12 -18.53
CA THR A 304 1.20 12.99 -17.98
C THR A 304 0.67 14.18 -17.17
N ASN A 305 -0.43 14.80 -17.59
CA ASN A 305 -1.03 15.92 -16.85
C ASN A 305 -1.52 15.47 -15.47
N ARG A 306 -2.18 14.32 -15.40
CA ARG A 306 -2.64 13.71 -14.15
C ARG A 306 -1.45 13.30 -13.27
N LEU A 307 -0.42 12.69 -13.85
CA LEU A 307 0.82 12.34 -13.15
C LEU A 307 1.40 13.54 -12.40
N PHE A 308 1.63 14.66 -13.09
CA PHE A 308 2.22 15.85 -12.44
C PHE A 308 1.35 16.43 -11.32
N SER A 309 0.03 16.47 -11.51
CA SER A 309 -0.88 16.91 -10.44
C SER A 309 -0.80 15.97 -9.24
N ASP A 310 -0.86 14.65 -9.44
CA ASP A 310 -0.81 13.70 -8.33
C ASP A 310 0.52 13.77 -7.58
N LEU A 311 1.64 13.99 -8.29
CA LEU A 311 2.94 14.25 -7.68
C LEU A 311 2.92 15.51 -6.81
N GLU A 312 2.36 16.61 -7.30
CA GLU A 312 2.26 17.87 -6.54
C GLU A 312 1.42 17.71 -5.27
N ASP A 313 0.27 17.06 -5.41
CA ASP A 313 -0.76 17.01 -4.38
C ASP A 313 -0.43 16.03 -3.24
N PHE A 314 0.28 14.95 -3.54
CA PHE A 314 0.58 13.90 -2.56
C PHE A 314 2.07 13.76 -2.28
N TRP A 315 2.89 13.46 -3.31
CA TRP A 315 4.29 13.10 -3.09
C TRP A 315 5.16 14.30 -2.72
N ASN A 316 5.00 15.43 -3.40
CA ASN A 316 5.75 16.66 -3.13
C ASN A 316 5.44 17.22 -1.73
N GLU A 317 4.21 17.07 -1.25
CA GLU A 317 3.86 17.42 0.13
C GLU A 317 4.66 16.58 1.14
N LEU A 318 4.75 15.26 0.95
CA LEU A 318 5.53 14.39 1.83
C LEU A 318 7.03 14.65 1.72
N ILE A 319 7.55 14.89 0.51
CA ILE A 319 8.95 15.30 0.31
C ILE A 319 9.24 16.62 1.02
N ARG A 320 8.34 17.61 0.92
CA ARG A 320 8.48 18.89 1.63
C ARG A 320 8.51 18.69 3.15
N MET A 321 7.63 17.87 3.70
CA MET A 321 7.66 17.51 5.13
C MET A 321 9.00 16.89 5.55
N SER A 322 9.60 16.07 4.68
CA SER A 322 10.93 15.51 4.91
C SER A 322 12.02 16.58 4.92
N MET A 323 12.02 17.47 3.91
CA MET A 323 12.98 18.57 3.80
C MET A 323 12.87 19.55 4.98
N GLU A 324 11.65 19.85 5.45
CA GLU A 324 11.42 20.68 6.63
C GLU A 324 11.98 20.03 7.91
N HIS A 325 11.95 18.69 8.01
CA HIS A 325 12.41 17.95 9.18
C HIS A 325 13.92 17.72 9.21
N TYR A 326 14.53 17.41 8.05
CA TYR A 326 15.95 17.08 7.91
C TYR A 326 16.83 18.25 7.46
N GLY A 327 16.23 19.34 6.97
CA GLY A 327 16.93 20.37 6.19
C GLY A 327 17.18 19.91 4.75
N THR A 328 17.74 20.81 3.93
CA THR A 328 18.02 20.55 2.50
C THR A 328 19.23 19.63 2.24
N SER A 329 19.75 18.92 3.25
CA SER A 329 21.00 18.17 3.11
C SER A 329 20.81 16.71 2.62
N GLU A 330 21.35 16.48 1.43
CA GLU A 330 21.95 15.26 0.85
C GLU A 330 21.09 14.10 0.31
N TRP A 331 19.76 14.09 0.43
CA TRP A 331 18.96 12.93 -0.04
C TRP A 331 17.90 13.23 -1.09
N HIS A 332 17.83 14.47 -1.60
CA HIS A 332 16.82 14.89 -2.56
C HIS A 332 17.46 15.59 -3.78
N TYR A 333 18.34 14.89 -4.50
CA TYR A 333 18.69 15.19 -5.89
C TYR A 333 19.07 13.90 -6.62
#